data_AF-A0A1L6I2G6-F1
#
_entry.id   AF-A0A1L6I2G6-F1
#
_cell.length_a   1.000
_cell.length_b   1.000
_cell.length_c   1.000
_cell.angle_alpha   90.00
_cell.angle_beta   90.00
_cell.angle_gamma   90.00
#
_symmetry.space_group_name_H-M   'P 1'
#
loop_
_entity.id
_entity.type
_entity.pdbx_description
1 polymer ?
#
loop_
_entity_poly.entity_id
_entity_poly.type
_entity_poly.pdbx_seq_one_letter_code
_entity_poly.pdbx_strand_id
1 'polypeptide(L)'
;MQNYGMAHVWAQGDFVTRGIALALLIMSVLSWTVIVVKSLGVMRLNRLTKNAERAFWHSDDLAEGIGKLGSGKSTPQDNPFLALALSGQEAADHHHQTQPHLHDRMDVSDWITRCLKDTMDDCVARMQSGLAILASIGSTAPFVGLFGTVWGIYHALLTIGATGQSSIDQVAGPVGEALIMTAAGLFVAIPAVLAYNALTRANKGIVTKLNRFAHGLHAFFVTGARLSSSRRSADGLRLAAQRRPAHAANAN
;
A
#
# COMPACT_ATOMS: atom_id res chain seq x y z
N MET A 1 22.29 38.07 -25.07
CA MET A 1 21.95 36.84 -24.32
C MET A 1 20.52 37.02 -23.81
N GLN A 2 19.54 36.72 -24.67
CA GLN A 2 18.13 36.88 -24.33
C GLN A 2 17.66 35.63 -23.58
N ASN A 3 17.01 35.87 -22.44
CA ASN A 3 16.49 34.84 -21.56
C ASN A 3 15.41 34.02 -22.27
N TYR A 4 15.74 32.81 -22.72
CA TYR A 4 14.79 31.72 -23.02
C TYR A 4 14.18 31.20 -21.70
N GLY A 5 13.52 32.10 -20.98
CA GLY A 5 12.93 31.83 -19.67
C GLY A 5 11.47 31.47 -19.81
N MET A 6 10.98 30.60 -18.93
CA MET A 6 9.57 30.23 -18.78
C MET A 6 8.58 31.41 -18.76
N ALA A 7 9.07 32.64 -18.54
CA ALA A 7 8.34 33.89 -18.67
C ALA A 7 7.87 34.22 -20.10
N HIS A 8 8.59 33.84 -21.16
CA HIS A 8 8.14 34.05 -22.55
C HIS A 8 7.01 33.08 -22.91
N VAL A 9 7.13 31.82 -22.49
CA VAL A 9 6.08 30.80 -22.57
C VAL A 9 4.83 31.21 -21.78
N TRP A 10 5.00 31.89 -20.64
CA TRP A 10 3.90 32.45 -19.86
C TRP A 10 3.37 33.79 -20.39
N ALA A 11 4.02 34.46 -21.33
CA ALA A 11 3.52 35.69 -21.94
C ALA A 11 2.78 35.40 -23.26
N GLN A 12 3.25 34.42 -24.04
CA GLN A 12 2.66 34.00 -25.31
C GLN A 12 1.77 32.75 -25.22
N GLY A 13 1.86 31.97 -24.14
CA GLY A 13 1.11 30.72 -24.00
C GLY A 13 -0.39 30.97 -23.86
N ASP A 14 -1.14 30.41 -24.80
CA ASP A 14 -2.59 30.34 -24.82
C ASP A 14 -3.16 29.84 -23.47
N PHE A 15 -4.34 30.32 -23.06
CA PHE A 15 -4.92 30.03 -21.73
C PHE A 15 -5.00 28.53 -21.43
N VAL A 16 -5.27 27.74 -22.46
CA VAL A 16 -5.36 26.28 -22.41
C VAL A 16 -4.02 25.64 -22.04
N THR A 17 -2.91 26.06 -22.65
CA THR A 17 -1.58 25.48 -22.41
C THR A 17 -1.14 25.65 -20.96
N ARG A 18 -1.43 26.82 -20.37
CA ARG A 18 -1.16 27.08 -18.94
C ARG A 18 -2.03 26.23 -18.04
N GLY A 19 -3.30 26.02 -18.40
CA GLY A 19 -4.22 25.13 -17.69
C GLY A 19 -3.72 23.68 -17.67
N ILE A 20 -3.23 23.18 -18.80
CA ILE A 20 -2.67 21.82 -18.91
C ILE A 20 -1.39 21.69 -18.07
N ALA A 21 -0.48 22.66 -18.16
CA ALA A 21 0.74 22.67 -17.36
C ALA A 21 0.44 22.70 -15.85
N LEU A 22 -0.53 23.50 -15.42
CA LEU A 22 -0.99 23.55 -14.03
C LEU A 22 -1.62 22.22 -13.60
N ALA A 23 -2.44 21.61 -14.44
CA ALA A 23 -3.04 20.30 -14.15
C ALA A 23 -1.96 19.22 -13.96
N LEU A 24 -0.97 19.15 -14.85
CA LEU A 24 0.17 18.23 -14.72
C LEU A 24 0.97 18.51 -13.45
N LEU A 25 1.17 19.77 -13.08
CA LEU A 25 1.85 20.16 -11.84
C LEU A 25 1.08 19.67 -10.60
N ILE A 26 -0.24 19.88 -10.57
CA ILE A 26 -1.10 19.40 -9.47
C ILE A 26 -1.04 17.87 -9.37
N MET A 27 -1.16 17.16 -10.50
CA MET A 27 -1.01 15.70 -10.55
C MET A 27 0.35 15.25 -10.02
N SER A 28 1.43 15.95 -10.38
CA SER A 28 2.78 15.67 -9.87
C SER A 28 2.86 15.79 -8.35
N VAL A 29 2.39 16.91 -7.79
CA VAL A 29 2.43 17.17 -6.34
C VAL A 29 1.57 16.16 -5.58
N LEU A 30 0.37 15.86 -6.06
CA LEU A 30 -0.50 14.84 -5.46
C LEU A 30 0.14 13.45 -5.49
N SER A 31 0.73 13.07 -6.63
CA SER A 31 1.45 11.80 -6.78
C SER A 31 2.57 11.70 -5.75
N TRP A 32 3.49 12.67 -5.72
CA TRP A 32 4.62 12.67 -4.78
C TRP A 32 4.19 12.67 -3.31
N THR A 33 3.14 13.42 -2.96
CA THR A 33 2.60 13.46 -1.60
C THR A 33 2.14 12.07 -1.17
N VAL A 34 1.33 11.39 -2.00
CA VAL A 34 0.85 10.05 -1.69
C VAL A 34 2.00 9.03 -1.68
N ILE A 35 2.95 9.14 -2.61
CA ILE A 35 4.15 8.27 -2.65
C ILE A 35 4.90 8.34 -1.32
N VAL A 36 5.23 9.54 -0.85
CA VAL A 36 6.01 9.72 0.38
C VAL A 36 5.23 9.24 1.59
N VAL A 37 3.99 9.70 1.77
CA VAL A 37 3.17 9.34 2.94
C VAL A 37 2.94 7.84 3.02
N LYS A 38 2.54 7.19 1.92
CA LYS A 38 2.26 5.75 1.91
C LYS A 38 3.54 4.92 2.01
N SER A 39 4.64 5.33 1.38
CA SER A 39 5.92 4.60 1.48
C SER A 39 6.45 4.63 2.91
N LEU A 40 6.42 5.78 3.57
CA LEU A 40 6.82 5.89 4.98
C LEU A 40 5.91 5.07 5.90
N GLY A 41 4.60 5.08 5.66
CA GLY A 41 3.64 4.24 6.40
C GLY A 41 3.94 2.75 6.28
N VAL A 42 4.15 2.25 5.05
CA VAL A 42 4.52 0.85 4.78
C VAL A 42 5.86 0.49 5.42
N MET A 43 6.87 1.36 5.32
CA MET A 43 8.20 1.14 5.92
C MET A 43 8.11 1.09 7.44
N ARG A 44 7.36 2.00 8.06
CA ARG A 44 7.13 2.02 9.50
C ARG A 44 6.41 0.76 9.96
N LEU A 45 5.33 0.38 9.28
CA LEU A 45 4.55 -0.82 9.62
C LEU A 45 5.39 -2.10 9.50
N ASN A 46 6.16 -2.25 8.42
CA ASN A 46 7.05 -3.41 8.25
C ASN A 46 8.15 -3.47 9.33
N ARG A 47 8.66 -2.32 9.79
CA ARG A 47 9.65 -2.27 10.88
C ARG A 47 9.03 -2.67 12.23
N LEU A 48 7.87 -2.12 12.57
CA LEU A 48 7.17 -2.41 13.83
C LEU A 48 6.80 -3.90 13.93
N THR A 49 6.18 -4.43 12.88
CA THR A 49 5.60 -5.78 12.90
C THR A 49 6.62 -6.90 12.87
N LYS A 50 7.77 -6.71 12.20
CA LYS A 50 8.84 -7.73 12.13
C LYS A 50 9.35 -8.17 13.51
N ASN A 51 9.32 -7.27 14.49
CA ASN A 51 9.76 -7.55 15.85
C ASN A 51 8.56 -7.75 16.80
N ALA A 52 7.51 -6.96 16.65
CA ALA A 52 6.35 -7.01 17.55
C ALA A 52 5.52 -8.30 17.41
N GLU A 53 5.35 -8.84 16.19
CA GLU A 53 4.61 -10.11 16.00
C GLU A 53 5.29 -11.27 16.73
N ARG A 54 6.63 -11.37 16.60
CA ARG A 54 7.39 -12.38 17.35
C ARG A 54 7.29 -12.14 18.85
N ALA A 55 7.44 -10.91 19.31
CA ALA A 55 7.38 -10.59 20.73
C ALA A 55 5.98 -10.84 21.35
N PHE A 56 4.91 -10.64 20.56
CA PHE A 56 3.53 -10.96 20.94
C PHE A 56 3.33 -12.46 21.17
N TRP A 57 3.77 -13.31 20.23
CA TRP A 57 3.60 -14.76 20.38
C TRP A 57 4.48 -15.38 21.48
N HIS A 58 5.50 -14.67 21.95
CA HIS A 58 6.37 -15.08 23.05
C HIS A 58 6.01 -14.43 24.40
N SER A 59 5.02 -13.52 24.47
CA SER A 59 4.60 -12.97 25.75
C SER A 59 3.81 -13.99 26.55
N ASP A 60 3.93 -13.93 27.87
CA ASP A 60 3.25 -14.87 28.75
C ASP A 60 1.78 -14.51 28.96
N ASP A 61 1.42 -13.26 28.66
CA ASP A 61 0.05 -12.75 28.73
C ASP A 61 -0.33 -11.96 27.47
N LEU A 62 -1.64 -11.94 27.18
CA LEU A 62 -2.24 -11.19 26.07
C LEU A 62 -2.09 -9.68 26.28
N ALA A 63 -2.28 -9.19 27.51
CA ALA A 63 -2.13 -7.77 27.82
C ALA A 63 -0.68 -7.28 27.59
N GLU A 64 0.30 -8.11 27.96
CA GLU A 64 1.71 -7.84 27.67
C GLU A 64 2.00 -7.85 26.16
N GLY A 65 1.41 -8.80 25.43
CA GLY A 65 1.51 -8.89 23.97
C GLY A 65 0.93 -7.65 23.28
N ILE A 66 -0.27 -7.21 23.66
CA ILE A 66 -0.92 -5.99 23.17
C ILE A 66 -0.07 -4.76 23.51
N GLY A 67 0.49 -4.69 24.72
CA GLY A 67 1.42 -3.63 25.12
C GLY A 67 2.68 -3.58 24.24
N LYS A 68 3.21 -4.73 23.83
CA LYS A 68 4.35 -4.83 22.89
C LYS A 68 3.94 -4.42 21.47
N LEU A 69 2.72 -4.71 21.03
CA LEU A 69 2.19 -4.22 19.74
C LEU A 69 1.94 -2.70 19.73
N GLY A 70 1.55 -2.13 20.88
CA GLY A 70 1.33 -0.70 21.08
C GLY A 70 2.58 0.10 21.48
N SER A 71 3.72 -0.56 21.66
CA SER A 71 4.94 0.08 22.15
C SER A 71 5.46 1.13 21.14
N GLY A 72 5.32 2.42 21.51
CA GLY A 72 5.73 3.58 20.73
C GLY A 72 4.58 4.39 20.11
N LYS A 73 3.76 5.06 20.94
CA LYS A 73 2.70 6.03 20.57
C LYS A 73 1.83 5.61 19.36
N SER A 74 1.72 4.32 19.09
CA SER A 74 1.07 3.83 17.87
C SER A 74 -0.38 3.57 18.22
N THR A 75 -1.28 4.27 17.54
CA THR A 75 -2.72 4.07 17.74
C THR A 75 -3.17 2.81 16.98
N PRO A 76 -4.34 2.22 17.31
CA PRO A 76 -4.94 1.16 16.51
C PRO A 76 -5.12 1.57 15.04
N GLN A 77 -5.26 2.87 14.79
CA GLN A 77 -5.32 3.43 13.45
C GLN A 77 -3.98 3.30 12.71
N ASP A 78 -2.84 3.40 13.39
CA ASP A 78 -1.52 3.32 12.76
C ASP A 78 -0.99 1.88 12.65
N ASN A 79 -1.45 0.99 13.52
CA ASN A 79 -1.00 -0.39 13.60
C ASN A 79 -2.16 -1.39 13.45
N PRO A 80 -2.38 -1.97 12.25
CA PRO A 80 -3.46 -2.93 12.02
C PRO A 80 -3.31 -4.23 12.83
N PHE A 81 -2.10 -4.59 13.27
CA PHE A 81 -1.91 -5.75 14.16
C PHE A 81 -2.40 -5.46 15.57
N LEU A 82 -2.23 -4.22 16.05
CA LEU A 82 -2.79 -3.78 17.32
C LEU A 82 -4.32 -3.74 17.25
N ALA A 83 -4.88 -3.21 16.15
CA ALA A 83 -6.33 -3.18 15.94
C ALA A 83 -6.95 -4.58 15.99
N LEU A 84 -6.34 -5.57 15.30
CA LEU A 84 -6.81 -6.96 15.34
C LEU A 84 -6.72 -7.58 16.74
N ALA A 85 -5.63 -7.34 17.47
CA ALA A 85 -5.47 -7.90 18.82
C ALA A 85 -6.50 -7.33 19.80
N LEU A 86 -6.76 -6.02 19.75
CA LEU A 86 -7.77 -5.36 20.57
C LEU A 86 -9.19 -5.81 20.20
N SER A 87 -9.51 -5.87 18.90
CA SER A 87 -10.80 -6.34 18.41
C SER A 87 -11.09 -7.78 18.83
N GLY A 88 -10.09 -8.67 18.73
CA GLY A 88 -10.21 -10.05 19.21
C GLY A 88 -10.45 -10.14 20.72
N GLN A 89 -9.77 -9.31 21.52
CA GLN A 89 -9.96 -9.23 22.96
C GLN A 89 -11.38 -8.75 23.31
N GLU A 90 -11.82 -7.65 22.69
CA GLU A 90 -13.15 -7.09 22.91
C GLU A 90 -14.26 -8.06 22.49
N ALA A 91 -14.08 -8.78 21.37
CA ALA A 91 -15.01 -9.80 20.92
C ALA A 91 -15.13 -10.98 21.89
N ALA A 92 -14.01 -11.42 22.47
CA ALA A 92 -14.00 -12.48 23.49
C ALA A 92 -14.67 -12.02 24.79
N ASP A 93 -14.33 -10.82 25.28
CA ASP A 93 -14.88 -10.25 26.52
C ASP A 93 -16.40 -10.01 26.40
N HIS A 94 -16.87 -9.51 25.26
CA HIS A 94 -18.30 -9.27 25.01
C HIS A 94 -19.11 -10.57 25.02
N HIS A 95 -18.57 -11.67 24.47
CA HIS A 95 -19.23 -12.97 24.54
C HIS A 95 -19.27 -13.52 25.98
N HIS A 96 -18.22 -13.29 26.78
CA HIS A 96 -18.19 -13.69 28.19
C HIS A 96 -19.23 -12.95 29.05
N GLN A 97 -19.55 -11.70 28.72
CA GLN A 97 -20.47 -10.85 29.52
C GLN A 97 -21.95 -10.98 29.10
N THR A 98 -22.25 -11.40 27.87
CA THR A 98 -23.62 -11.32 27.29
C THR A 98 -24.41 -12.64 27.33
N GLN A 99 -24.12 -13.56 28.27
CA GLN A 99 -24.96 -14.75 28.49
C GLN A 99 -26.08 -14.44 29.50
N PRO A 100 -27.33 -14.26 29.05
CA PRO A 100 -28.26 -15.41 29.02
C PRO A 100 -29.29 -15.32 27.88
N HIS A 101 -29.51 -16.39 27.10
CA HIS A 101 -30.78 -16.85 26.51
C HIS A 101 -30.53 -17.75 25.29
N LEU A 102 -31.37 -18.78 25.16
CA LEU A 102 -31.00 -20.13 24.71
C LEU A 102 -31.22 -20.40 23.21
N HIS A 103 -31.63 -19.45 22.36
CA HIS A 103 -32.21 -19.84 21.07
C HIS A 103 -31.77 -19.10 19.79
N ASP A 104 -30.78 -18.21 19.82
CA ASP A 104 -30.25 -17.59 18.58
C ASP A 104 -28.72 -17.49 18.59
N ARG A 105 -28.07 -18.64 18.83
CA ARG A 105 -26.66 -18.78 19.18
C ARG A 105 -25.77 -18.77 17.94
N MET A 106 -25.18 -17.64 17.62
CA MET A 106 -23.95 -17.65 16.81
C MET A 106 -22.82 -18.28 17.64
N ASP A 107 -22.09 -19.24 17.06
CA ASP A 107 -20.95 -19.88 17.72
C ASP A 107 -19.89 -18.82 18.09
N VAL A 108 -19.18 -18.99 19.21
CA VAL A 108 -18.09 -18.10 19.65
C VAL A 108 -17.05 -17.98 18.56
N SER A 109 -16.74 -19.11 17.91
CA SER A 109 -15.83 -19.15 16.77
C SER A 109 -16.31 -18.26 15.62
N ASP A 110 -17.60 -18.29 15.30
CA ASP A 110 -18.18 -17.50 14.21
C ASP A 110 -18.22 -16.01 14.55
N TRP A 111 -18.58 -15.66 15.80
CA TRP A 111 -18.57 -14.28 16.28
C TRP A 111 -17.16 -13.66 16.22
N ILE A 112 -16.16 -14.34 16.79
CA ILE A 112 -14.77 -13.86 16.78
C ILE A 112 -14.23 -13.77 15.35
N THR A 113 -14.53 -14.77 14.51
CA THR A 113 -14.14 -14.74 13.08
C THR A 113 -14.71 -13.51 12.39
N ARG A 114 -15.97 -13.18 12.67
CA ARG A 114 -16.62 -12.01 12.07
C ARG A 114 -16.01 -10.70 12.53
N CYS A 115 -15.81 -10.49 13.83
CA CYS A 115 -15.18 -9.27 14.36
C CYS A 115 -13.76 -9.07 13.81
N LEU A 116 -12.96 -10.14 13.77
CA LEU A 116 -11.60 -10.11 13.22
C LEU A 116 -11.61 -9.81 11.71
N LYS A 117 -12.56 -10.38 10.96
CA LYS A 117 -12.71 -10.14 9.53
C LYS A 117 -13.13 -8.70 9.24
N ASP A 118 -14.12 -8.17 9.96
CA ASP A 118 -14.59 -6.79 9.80
C ASP A 118 -13.44 -5.80 10.08
N THR A 119 -12.70 -6.02 11.17
CA THR A 119 -11.52 -5.21 11.53
C THR A 119 -10.40 -5.32 10.48
N MET A 120 -10.20 -6.52 9.92
CA MET A 120 -9.23 -6.74 8.85
C MET A 120 -9.62 -5.99 7.58
N ASP A 121 -10.88 -6.06 7.17
CA ASP A 121 -11.39 -5.42 5.97
C ASP A 121 -11.26 -3.88 6.09
N ASP A 122 -11.56 -3.31 7.26
CA ASP A 122 -11.32 -1.89 7.55
C ASP A 122 -9.84 -1.51 7.45
N CYS A 123 -8.95 -2.34 8.00
CA CYS A 123 -7.51 -2.13 7.90
C CYS A 123 -7.04 -2.17 6.44
N VAL A 124 -7.51 -3.14 5.66
CA VAL A 124 -7.18 -3.29 4.22
C VAL A 124 -7.67 -2.09 3.43
N ALA A 125 -8.91 -1.65 3.64
CA ALA A 125 -9.49 -0.48 2.98
C ALA A 125 -8.67 0.78 3.25
N ARG A 126 -8.27 1.00 4.50
CA ARG A 126 -7.41 2.13 4.89
C ARG A 126 -6.03 2.06 4.25
N MET A 127 -5.44 0.87 4.11
CA MET A 127 -4.17 0.70 3.40
C MET A 127 -4.29 1.01 1.90
N GLN A 128 -5.40 0.61 1.28
CA GLN A 128 -5.70 0.83 -0.14
C GLN A 128 -6.15 2.28 -0.47
N SER A 129 -6.61 3.04 0.51
CA SER A 129 -6.99 4.45 0.33
C SER A 129 -5.87 5.25 -0.36
N GLY A 130 -6.24 6.15 -1.28
CA GLY A 130 -5.28 7.00 -1.99
C GLY A 130 -4.47 6.31 -3.09
N LEU A 131 -4.40 4.98 -3.15
CA LEU A 131 -3.74 4.28 -4.27
C LEU A 131 -4.48 4.51 -5.60
N ALA A 132 -5.80 4.69 -5.54
CA ALA A 132 -6.61 5.04 -6.71
C ALA A 132 -6.14 6.35 -7.37
N ILE A 133 -5.69 7.34 -6.58
CA ILE A 133 -5.17 8.61 -7.11
C ILE A 133 -3.92 8.36 -7.94
N LEU A 134 -2.98 7.55 -7.45
CA LEU A 134 -1.77 7.17 -8.21
C LEU A 134 -2.12 6.39 -9.47
N ALA A 135 -3.07 5.46 -9.40
CA ALA A 135 -3.52 4.69 -10.55
C ALA A 135 -4.12 5.59 -11.63
N SER A 136 -5.00 6.51 -11.24
CA SER A 136 -5.63 7.48 -12.14
C SER A 136 -4.61 8.45 -12.73
N ILE A 137 -3.71 9.02 -11.93
CA ILE A 137 -2.68 9.93 -12.43
C ILE A 137 -1.72 9.20 -13.37
N GLY A 138 -1.32 7.98 -13.00
CA GLY A 138 -0.43 7.16 -13.81
C GLY A 138 -1.02 6.82 -15.19
N SER A 139 -2.34 6.62 -15.29
CA SER A 139 -3.00 6.34 -16.57
C SER A 139 -3.39 7.59 -17.35
N THR A 140 -3.72 8.71 -16.68
CA THR A 140 -4.26 9.91 -17.35
C THR A 140 -3.21 10.96 -17.69
N ALA A 141 -2.14 11.11 -16.90
CA ALA A 141 -1.12 12.14 -17.12
C ALA A 141 -0.45 12.10 -18.51
N PRO A 142 -0.15 10.92 -19.12
CA PRO A 142 0.38 10.86 -20.48
C PRO A 142 -0.58 11.46 -21.51
N PHE A 143 -1.87 11.22 -21.36
CA PHE A 143 -2.90 11.74 -22.27
C PHE A 143 -3.11 13.24 -22.09
N VAL A 144 -2.99 13.75 -20.85
CA VAL A 144 -3.00 15.20 -20.59
C VAL A 144 -1.80 15.87 -21.27
N GLY A 145 -0.61 15.26 -21.19
CA GLY A 145 0.58 15.74 -21.90
C GLY A 145 0.42 15.72 -23.42
N LEU A 146 -0.07 14.60 -23.98
CA LEU A 146 -0.37 14.45 -25.40
C LEU A 146 -1.37 15.51 -25.89
N PHE A 147 -2.45 15.75 -25.13
CA PHE A 147 -3.41 16.80 -25.43
C PHE A 147 -2.75 18.19 -25.49
N GLY A 148 -1.85 18.48 -24.55
CA GLY A 148 -1.03 19.70 -24.58
C GLY A 148 -0.22 19.85 -25.87
N THR A 149 0.34 18.76 -26.38
CA THR A 149 1.11 18.81 -27.63
C THR A 149 0.23 19.04 -28.85
N VAL A 150 -0.94 18.39 -28.88
CA VAL A 150 -1.90 18.54 -29.98
C VAL A 150 -2.41 19.97 -30.01
N TRP A 151 -2.74 20.55 -28.84
CA TRP A 151 -3.16 21.94 -28.74
C TRP A 151 -2.06 22.91 -29.16
N GLY A 152 -0.82 22.70 -28.70
CA GLY A 152 0.32 23.55 -29.05
C GLY A 152 0.60 23.56 -30.56
N ILE A 153 0.62 22.38 -31.19
CA ILE A 153 0.82 22.26 -32.64
C ILE A 153 -0.36 22.88 -33.40
N TYR A 154 -1.59 22.68 -32.94
CA TYR A 154 -2.79 23.27 -33.55
C TYR A 154 -2.71 24.80 -33.57
N HIS A 155 -2.38 25.42 -32.44
CA HIS A 155 -2.28 26.87 -32.33
C HIS A 155 -1.11 27.41 -33.19
N ALA A 156 0.03 26.72 -33.20
CA ALA A 156 1.16 27.08 -34.06
C ALA A 156 0.78 27.11 -35.54
N LEU A 157 0.07 26.08 -36.02
CA LEU A 157 -0.38 25.99 -37.42
C LEU A 157 -1.39 27.09 -37.77
N LEU A 158 -2.27 27.48 -36.85
CA LEU A 158 -3.17 28.61 -37.04
C LEU A 158 -2.41 29.93 -37.21
N THR A 159 -1.41 30.19 -36.37
CA THR A 159 -0.58 31.40 -36.47
C THR A 159 0.20 31.46 -37.79
N ILE A 160 0.76 30.34 -38.24
CA ILE A 160 1.46 30.25 -39.54
C ILE A 160 0.48 30.48 -40.69
N GLY A 161 -0.71 29.87 -40.63
CA GLY A 161 -1.74 30.04 -41.65
C GLY A 161 -2.25 31.48 -41.75
N ALA A 162 -2.35 32.19 -40.62
CA ALA A 162 -2.77 33.59 -40.59
C ALA A 162 -1.69 34.58 -41.09
N THR A 163 -0.42 34.27 -40.87
CA THR A 163 0.72 35.14 -41.25
C THR A 163 1.22 34.91 -42.68
N GLY A 164 0.89 33.77 -43.29
CA GLY A 164 1.26 33.44 -44.68
C GLY A 164 2.75 33.18 -44.90
N GLN A 165 3.56 33.17 -43.83
CA GLN A 165 5.00 32.90 -43.87
C GLN A 165 5.29 31.49 -43.36
N SER A 166 5.74 30.60 -44.25
CA SER A 166 6.01 29.18 -43.94
C SER A 166 7.49 28.85 -43.71
N SER A 167 8.26 29.77 -43.12
CA SER A 167 9.69 29.48 -42.81
C SER A 167 9.84 28.45 -41.68
N ILE A 168 10.81 27.54 -41.80
CA ILE A 168 11.10 26.49 -40.81
C ILE A 168 11.30 27.04 -39.39
N ASP A 169 11.90 28.21 -39.26
CA ASP A 169 12.16 28.85 -37.96
C ASP A 169 10.88 29.21 -37.20
N GLN A 170 9.78 29.49 -37.90
CA GLN A 170 8.47 29.79 -37.31
C GLN A 170 7.72 28.54 -36.82
N VAL A 171 8.09 27.36 -37.35
CA VAL A 171 7.48 26.07 -36.97
C VAL A 171 8.27 25.40 -35.84
N ALA A 172 9.61 25.47 -35.89
CA ALA A 172 10.48 24.71 -35.01
C ALA A 172 10.32 25.06 -33.52
N GLY A 173 10.15 26.35 -33.20
CA GLY A 173 9.96 26.81 -31.81
C GLY A 173 8.68 26.25 -31.18
N PRO A 174 7.48 26.57 -31.71
CA PRO A 174 6.21 26.12 -31.14
C PRO A 174 6.06 24.59 -31.09
N VAL A 175 6.60 23.87 -32.09
CA VAL A 175 6.60 22.41 -32.08
C VAL A 175 7.50 21.86 -30.97
N GLY A 176 8.67 22.46 -30.74
CA GLY A 176 9.55 22.11 -29.62
C GLY A 176 8.88 22.33 -28.26
N GLU A 177 8.20 23.47 -28.07
CA GLU A 177 7.45 23.77 -26.85
C GLU A 177 6.30 22.78 -26.61
N ALA A 178 5.60 22.39 -27.67
CA ALA A 178 4.57 21.36 -27.61
C ALA A 178 5.16 20.03 -27.10
N LEU A 179 6.29 19.57 -27.64
CA LEU A 179 6.91 18.30 -27.22
C LEU A 179 7.26 18.22 -25.72
N ILE A 180 7.56 19.36 -25.09
CA ILE A 180 7.83 19.43 -23.65
C ILE A 180 6.60 19.00 -22.83
N MET A 181 5.38 19.25 -23.31
CA MET A 181 4.15 18.86 -22.58
C MET A 181 3.96 17.34 -22.52
N THR A 182 4.27 16.60 -23.58
CA THR A 182 4.29 15.13 -23.54
C THR A 182 5.37 14.62 -22.60
N ALA A 183 6.57 15.19 -22.66
CA ALA A 183 7.65 14.81 -21.75
C ALA A 183 7.26 15.04 -20.28
N ALA A 184 6.59 16.17 -19.98
CA ALA A 184 6.07 16.47 -18.65
C ALA A 184 4.99 15.45 -18.22
N GLY A 185 4.06 15.09 -19.12
CA GLY A 185 3.05 14.06 -18.85
C GLY A 185 3.65 12.71 -18.48
N LEU A 186 4.69 12.28 -19.21
CA LEU A 186 5.42 11.05 -18.92
C LEU A 186 6.21 11.14 -17.60
N PHE A 187 6.84 12.29 -17.33
CA PHE A 187 7.57 12.52 -16.09
C PHE A 187 6.66 12.42 -14.86
N VAL A 188 5.39 12.83 -14.97
CA VAL A 188 4.39 12.67 -13.90
C VAL A 188 3.89 11.22 -13.81
N ALA A 189 3.64 10.58 -14.95
CA ALA A 189 3.05 9.25 -15.02
C ALA A 189 3.97 8.13 -14.52
N ILE A 190 5.25 8.14 -14.92
CA ILE A 190 6.18 7.05 -14.65
C ILE A 190 6.36 6.82 -13.13
N PRO A 191 6.66 7.83 -12.30
CA PRO A 191 6.75 7.65 -10.85
C PRO A 191 5.44 7.19 -10.23
N ALA A 192 4.30 7.71 -10.70
CA ALA A 192 2.98 7.36 -10.19
C ALA A 192 2.67 5.86 -10.39
N VAL A 193 2.91 5.34 -11.61
CA VAL A 193 2.68 3.93 -11.94
C VAL A 193 3.63 3.01 -11.17
N LEU A 194 4.93 3.36 -11.11
CA LEU A 194 5.90 2.56 -10.38
C LEU A 194 5.57 2.49 -8.89
N ALA A 195 5.21 3.61 -8.28
CA ALA A 195 4.84 3.65 -6.88
C ALA A 195 3.53 2.93 -6.60
N TYR A 196 2.51 3.06 -7.47
CA TYR A 196 1.26 2.31 -7.35
C TYR A 196 1.53 0.80 -7.29
N ASN A 197 2.34 0.29 -8.22
CA ASN A 197 2.68 -1.12 -8.29
C ASN A 197 3.49 -1.58 -7.07
N ALA A 198 4.47 -0.78 -6.63
CA ALA A 198 5.29 -1.09 -5.46
C ALA A 198 4.47 -1.11 -4.17
N LEU A 199 3.64 -0.09 -3.94
CA LEU A 199 2.77 0.02 -2.77
C LEU A 199 1.71 -1.08 -2.74
N THR A 200 1.09 -1.40 -3.88
CA THR A 200 0.12 -2.50 -3.99
C THR A 200 0.75 -3.84 -3.63
N ARG A 201 1.96 -4.10 -4.13
CA ARG A 201 2.72 -5.31 -3.80
C ARG A 201 3.07 -5.37 -2.32
N ALA A 202 3.53 -4.26 -1.74
CA ALA A 202 3.87 -4.18 -0.32
C ALA A 202 2.63 -4.39 0.57
N ASN A 203 1.51 -3.75 0.22
CA ASN A 203 0.23 -3.93 0.90
C ASN A 203 -0.21 -5.38 0.87
N LYS A 204 -0.17 -6.05 -0.29
CA LYS A 204 -0.50 -7.48 -0.40
C LYS A 204 0.32 -8.35 0.58
N GLY A 205 1.62 -8.08 0.68
CA GLY A 205 2.49 -8.77 1.64
C GLY A 205 2.10 -8.55 3.09
N ILE A 206 1.69 -7.33 3.47
CA ILE A 206 1.20 -7.01 4.82
C ILE A 206 -0.16 -7.68 5.08
N VAL A 207 -1.09 -7.67 4.12
CA VAL A 207 -2.40 -8.32 4.24
C VAL A 207 -2.24 -9.83 4.47
N THR A 208 -1.30 -10.49 3.80
CA THR A 208 -1.00 -11.90 4.07
C THR A 208 -0.53 -12.13 5.51
N LYS A 209 0.28 -11.22 6.08
CA LYS A 209 0.71 -11.31 7.49
C LYS A 209 -0.46 -11.05 8.44
N LEU A 210 -1.32 -10.07 8.14
CA LEU A 210 -2.52 -9.78 8.94
C LEU A 210 -3.48 -10.98 8.98
N ASN A 211 -3.73 -11.63 7.84
CA ASN A 211 -4.55 -12.85 7.80
C ASN A 211 -3.96 -13.95 8.69
N ARG A 212 -2.64 -14.18 8.61
CA ARG A 212 -1.97 -15.16 9.47
C ARG A 212 -2.12 -14.80 10.95
N PHE A 213 -1.97 -13.53 11.29
CA PHE A 213 -2.11 -13.05 12.66
C PHE A 213 -3.55 -13.21 13.16
N ALA A 214 -4.55 -12.86 12.34
CA ALA A 214 -5.97 -13.04 12.65
C ALA A 214 -6.33 -14.51 12.89
N HIS A 215 -5.87 -15.43 12.04
CA HIS A 215 -6.05 -16.88 12.29
C HIS A 215 -5.36 -17.32 13.59
N GLY A 216 -4.18 -16.75 13.88
CA GLY A 216 -3.49 -16.94 15.14
C GLY A 216 -4.34 -16.56 16.35
N LEU A 217 -4.91 -15.36 16.31
CA LEU A 217 -5.77 -14.82 17.36
C LEU A 217 -7.04 -15.64 17.51
N HIS A 218 -7.70 -15.98 16.41
CA HIS A 218 -8.90 -16.82 16.43
C HIS A 218 -8.65 -18.14 17.15
N ALA A 219 -7.59 -18.86 16.76
CA ALA A 219 -7.22 -20.11 17.44
C ALA A 219 -6.92 -19.88 18.93
N PHE A 220 -6.20 -18.81 19.27
CA PHE A 220 -5.89 -18.46 20.66
C PHE A 220 -7.16 -18.21 21.49
N PHE A 221 -8.10 -17.40 21.00
CA PHE A 221 -9.32 -17.06 21.73
C PHE A 221 -10.34 -18.21 21.79
N VAL A 222 -10.40 -19.06 20.77
CA VAL A 222 -11.36 -20.20 20.75
C VAL A 222 -10.82 -21.40 21.54
N THR A 223 -9.52 -21.70 21.47
CA THR A 223 -8.96 -22.93 22.06
C THR A 223 -8.18 -22.70 23.34
N GLY A 224 -7.82 -21.45 23.67
CA GLY A 224 -6.90 -21.12 24.78
C GLY A 224 -5.45 -21.59 24.55
N ALA A 225 -5.17 -22.33 23.48
CA ALA A 225 -3.84 -22.81 23.15
C ALA A 225 -3.15 -21.82 22.20
N ARG A 226 -1.93 -21.39 22.57
CA ARG A 226 -1.05 -20.70 21.62
C ARG A 226 -0.78 -21.65 20.46
N LEU A 227 -0.98 -21.21 19.21
CA LEU A 227 -0.44 -21.90 18.05
C LEU A 227 1.09 -21.90 18.17
N SER A 228 1.64 -22.92 18.85
CA SER A 228 3.08 -23.09 18.90
C SER A 228 3.52 -23.30 17.46
N SER A 229 4.22 -22.31 16.90
CA SER A 229 4.94 -22.42 15.64
C SER A 229 5.56 -23.81 15.57
N SER A 230 5.18 -24.58 14.54
CA SER A 230 5.59 -25.95 14.29
C SER A 230 7.12 -26.09 14.31
N ARG A 231 7.67 -26.27 15.51
CA ARG A 231 9.10 -26.56 15.76
C ARG A 231 9.27 -27.84 16.57
N ARG A 232 8.23 -28.29 17.28
CA ARG A 232 8.24 -29.57 18.02
C ARG A 232 8.22 -30.81 17.12
N SER A 233 7.78 -30.70 15.86
CA SER A 233 7.77 -31.86 14.95
C SER A 233 9.13 -32.14 14.29
N ALA A 234 10.04 -31.15 14.22
CA ALA A 234 11.35 -31.31 13.60
C ALA A 234 12.38 -31.97 14.54
N ASP A 235 12.31 -31.68 15.84
CA ASP A 235 13.19 -32.32 16.84
C ASP A 235 12.77 -33.77 17.14
N GLY A 236 11.46 -34.07 17.11
CA GLY A 236 10.95 -35.44 17.28
C GLY A 236 11.44 -36.39 16.17
N LEU A 237 11.47 -35.93 14.91
CA LEU A 237 12.01 -36.72 13.80
C LEU A 237 13.54 -36.88 13.87
N ARG A 238 14.27 -35.89 14.37
CA ARG A 238 15.74 -35.97 14.53
C ARG A 238 16.13 -36.93 15.66
N LEU A 239 15.40 -36.92 16.77
CA LEU A 239 15.59 -37.85 17.89
C LEU A 239 15.19 -39.29 17.55
N ALA A 240 14.17 -39.49 16.71
CA ALA A 240 13.76 -40.81 16.22
C ALA A 240 14.75 -41.40 15.20
N ALA A 241 15.36 -40.57 14.34
CA ALA A 241 16.37 -41.01 13.38
C ALA A 241 17.70 -41.43 14.04
N GLN A 242 17.99 -40.91 15.24
CA GLN A 242 19.23 -41.20 15.98
C GLN A 242 19.13 -42.45 16.88
N ARG A 243 17.93 -43.04 17.02
CA ARG A 243 17.66 -44.23 17.86
C ARG A 243 17.47 -45.54 17.07
N ARG A 244 18.07 -45.67 15.88
CA ARG A 244 18.18 -47.00 15.23
C ARG A 244 19.39 -47.75 15.81
N PRO A 245 19.22 -48.87 16.55
CA PRO A 245 20.35 -49.65 17.02
C PRO A 245 20.98 -50.40 15.85
N ALA A 246 22.30 -50.25 15.70
CA ALA A 246 23.12 -51.10 14.85
C ALA A 246 23.17 -52.51 15.48
N HIS A 247 22.24 -53.38 15.10
CA HIS A 247 22.31 -54.80 15.44
C HIS A 247 21.94 -55.65 14.22
N ALA A 248 22.86 -55.73 13.26
CA ALA A 248 22.82 -56.71 12.18
C ALA A 248 24.24 -56.91 11.62
N ALA A 249 25.11 -57.56 12.41
CA ALA A 249 26.37 -58.11 11.91
C ALA A 249 26.93 -59.15 12.90
N ASN A 250 26.23 -60.28 13.09
CA ASN A 250 26.88 -61.57 13.33
C ASN A 250 25.85 -62.71 13.30
N ALA A 251 25.92 -63.57 12.27
CA ALA A 251 25.61 -65.01 12.35
C ALA A 251 25.72 -65.64 10.95
N ASN A 252 26.72 -66.52 10.81
CA ASN A 252 26.96 -67.57 9.80
C ASN A 252 27.01 -67.20 8.31
#